data_AF-A0A957JL44-F1
#
_entry.id   AF-A0A957JL44-F1
#
_cell.length_a   1.000
_cell.length_b   1.000
_cell.length_c   1.000
_cell.angle_alpha   90.00
_cell.angle_beta   90.00
_cell.angle_gamma   90.00
#
_symmetry.space_group_name_H-M   'P 1'
#
loop_
_entity.id
_entity.type
_entity.pdbx_description
1 polymer ?
#
loop_
_entity_poly.entity_id
_entity_poly.type
_entity_poly.pdbx_seq_one_letter_code
_entity_poly.pdbx_strand_id
1 'polypeptide(L)'
;MTLFSVVKNKRQAITATLKAIELTGKIQTAFVERLNLTLRELVAPLSRRTWSMAFDREHLLLHVEWVRASYHFCRPHLSLKHTDSLGRNRYKTPAVAAGVMKKRLE
;
A
#
# COMPACT_ATOMS: atom_id res chain seq x y z
N MET A 1 1.34 15.67 30.90
CA MET A 1 0.75 14.87 29.80
C MET A 1 1.83 13.93 29.26
N THR A 2 1.89 12.70 29.75
CA THR A 2 2.99 11.77 29.49
C THR A 2 2.95 11.20 28.06
N LEU A 3 4.11 11.10 27.43
CA LEU A 3 4.32 10.64 26.04
C LEU A 3 3.55 9.34 25.68
N PHE A 4 3.40 8.45 26.66
CA PHE A 4 2.62 7.21 26.53
C PHE A 4 1.12 7.42 26.29
N SER A 5 0.52 8.45 26.89
CA SER A 5 -0.88 8.80 26.66
C SER A 5 -1.11 9.28 25.22
N VAL A 6 -0.19 10.08 24.68
CA VAL A 6 -0.24 10.57 23.29
C VAL A 6 -0.13 9.41 22.29
N VAL A 7 0.77 8.45 22.52
CA VAL A 7 0.92 7.27 21.64
C VAL A 7 -0.29 6.35 21.72
N LYS A 8 -0.86 6.12 22.91
CA LYS A 8 -2.11 5.35 23.06
C LYS A 8 -3.27 6.00 22.34
N ASN A 9 -3.43 7.32 22.47
CA ASN A 9 -4.49 8.08 21.80
C ASN A 9 -4.37 7.95 20.27
N LYS A 10 -3.16 8.09 19.71
CA LYS A 10 -2.93 7.91 18.27
C LYS A 10 -3.29 6.50 17.77
N ARG A 11 -2.98 5.45 18.54
CA ARG A 11 -3.36 4.07 18.18
C ARG A 11 -4.87 3.85 18.20
N GLN A 12 -5.55 4.38 19.22
CA GLN A 12 -7.01 4.32 19.31
C GLN A 12 -7.66 5.03 18.12
N ALA A 13 -7.16 6.21 17.74
CA ALA A 13 -7.60 6.93 16.56
C ALA A 13 -7.43 6.10 15.28
N ILE A 14 -6.25 5.51 15.05
CA ILE A 14 -5.99 4.65 13.88
C ILE A 14 -6.93 3.45 13.86
N THR A 15 -7.10 2.75 14.98
CA THR A 15 -8.02 1.60 15.05
C THR A 15 -9.46 2.02 14.78
N ALA A 16 -9.90 3.18 15.28
CA ALA A 16 -11.24 3.70 15.00
C ALA A 16 -11.42 4.02 13.52
N THR A 17 -10.45 4.70 12.89
CA THR A 17 -10.48 4.98 11.44
C THR A 17 -10.50 3.71 10.61
N LEU A 18 -9.67 2.72 10.95
CA LEU A 18 -9.64 1.44 10.23
C LEU A 18 -10.99 0.72 10.32
N LYS A 19 -11.63 0.71 11.49
CA LYS A 19 -12.97 0.13 11.65
C LYS A 19 -14.04 0.91 10.88
N ALA A 20 -13.93 2.24 10.82
CA ALA A 20 -14.85 3.08 10.06
C ALA A 20 -14.79 2.82 8.54
N ILE A 21 -13.65 2.33 8.03
CA ILE A 21 -13.45 1.91 6.62
C ILE A 21 -13.64 0.39 6.48
N GLU A 22 -14.37 -0.25 7.41
CA GLU A 22 -14.70 -1.69 7.37
C GLU A 22 -13.49 -2.65 7.39
N LEU A 23 -12.32 -2.18 7.84
CA LEU A 23 -11.15 -3.03 8.05
C LEU A 23 -11.14 -3.62 9.46
N THR A 24 -10.29 -4.62 9.69
CA THR A 24 -10.19 -5.38 10.96
C THR A 24 -9.79 -4.53 12.18
N GLY A 25 -9.36 -3.27 12.00
CA GLY A 25 -8.86 -2.40 13.08
C GLY A 25 -7.47 -2.78 13.63
N LYS A 26 -6.86 -3.84 13.08
CA LYS A 26 -5.53 -4.33 13.45
C LYS A 26 -4.46 -3.71 12.56
N ILE A 27 -3.42 -3.18 13.18
CA ILE A 27 -2.23 -2.70 12.45
C ILE A 27 -1.36 -3.92 12.14
N GLN A 28 -1.23 -4.25 10.86
CA GLN A 28 -0.34 -5.32 10.41
C GLN A 28 1.01 -4.73 9.99
N THR A 29 2.04 -4.96 10.79
CA THR A 29 3.40 -4.50 10.49
C THR A 29 3.94 -5.16 9.21
N ALA A 30 3.71 -6.46 9.03
CA ALA A 30 4.13 -7.17 7.82
C ALA A 30 3.57 -6.58 6.51
N PHE A 31 2.36 -6.01 6.56
CA PHE A 31 1.77 -5.32 5.41
C PHE A 31 2.54 -4.03 5.08
N VAL A 32 2.82 -3.21 6.09
CA VAL A 32 3.58 -1.97 5.95
C VAL A 32 5.01 -2.25 5.48
N GLU A 33 5.66 -3.29 6.03
CA GLU A 33 7.01 -3.66 5.60
C GLU A 33 7.07 -4.13 4.15
N ARG A 34 6.07 -4.90 3.68
CA ARG A 34 5.99 -5.30 2.27
C ARG A 34 5.80 -4.10 1.35
N LEU A 35 4.95 -3.15 1.73
CA LEU A 35 4.77 -1.90 0.99
C LEU A 35 6.08 -1.09 0.93
N ASN A 36 6.77 -0.95 2.06
CA ASN A 36 8.07 -0.27 2.13
C ASN A 36 9.10 -0.96 1.22
N LEU A 37 9.16 -2.29 1.23
CA LEU A 37 10.05 -3.03 0.35
C LEU A 37 9.72 -2.78 -1.12
N THR A 38 8.44 -2.87 -1.51
CA THR A 38 8.00 -2.57 -2.88
C THR A 38 8.37 -1.15 -3.31
N LEU A 39 8.24 -0.16 -2.43
CA LEU A 39 8.67 1.21 -2.72
C LEU A 39 10.18 1.31 -2.93
N ARG A 40 10.99 0.61 -2.12
CA ARG A 40 12.46 0.59 -2.30
C ARG A 40 12.88 -0.12 -3.59
N GLU A 41 12.13 -1.11 -4.04
CA GLU A 41 12.38 -1.81 -5.30
C GLU A 41 12.01 -0.96 -6.54
N LEU A 42 10.99 -0.11 -6.43
CA LEU A 42 10.45 0.64 -7.56
C LEU A 42 10.93 2.11 -7.63
N VAL A 43 11.33 2.70 -6.51
CA VAL A 43 11.81 4.09 -6.43
C VAL A 43 13.29 4.07 -6.10
N ALA A 44 14.14 4.26 -7.11
CA ALA A 44 15.59 4.10 -6.98
C ALA A 44 16.23 4.92 -5.83
N PRO A 45 15.84 6.19 -5.57
CA PRO A 45 16.35 6.95 -4.42
C PRO A 45 15.99 6.37 -3.04
N LEU A 46 14.94 5.55 -2.94
CA LEU A 46 14.54 4.91 -1.68
C LEU A 46 15.32 3.61 -1.40
N SER A 47 16.01 3.07 -2.40
CA SER A 47 16.83 1.87 -2.24
C SER A 47 18.08 2.14 -1.39
N ARG A 48 18.56 1.11 -0.72
CA ARG A 48 19.79 1.19 0.08
C ARG A 48 21.00 1.20 -0.86
N ARG A 49 21.91 2.17 -0.68
CA ARG A 49 23.19 2.28 -1.42
C ARG A 49 23.00 2.47 -2.93
N THR A 50 22.26 3.51 -3.30
CA THR A 50 22.06 3.91 -4.69
C THR A 50 22.84 5.19 -5.00
N TRP A 51 23.25 5.35 -6.26
CA TRP A 51 23.78 6.62 -6.79
C TRP A 51 22.65 7.57 -7.23
N SER A 52 21.40 7.14 -7.15
CA SER A 52 20.23 7.96 -7.47
C SER A 52 19.89 8.85 -6.27
N MET A 53 20.34 10.11 -6.31
CA MET A 53 19.99 11.11 -5.30
C MET A 53 18.64 11.76 -5.61
N ALA A 54 17.77 11.85 -4.60
CA ALA A 54 16.58 12.69 -4.65
C ALA A 54 16.96 14.11 -4.20
N PHE A 55 17.18 15.00 -5.16
CA PHE A 55 17.55 16.40 -4.88
C PHE A 55 16.38 17.27 -4.46
N ASP A 56 15.17 16.90 -4.85
CA ASP A 56 13.96 17.62 -4.52
C ASP A 56 12.90 16.70 -3.93
N ARG A 57 12.26 17.18 -2.87
CA ARG A 57 11.26 16.43 -2.11
C ARG A 57 9.98 16.24 -2.89
N GLU A 58 9.57 17.24 -3.67
CA GLU A 58 8.32 17.18 -4.43
C GLU A 58 8.42 16.18 -5.58
N HIS A 59 9.55 16.16 -6.30
CA HIS A 59 9.82 15.13 -7.31
C HIS A 59 9.84 13.71 -6.71
N LEU A 60 10.47 13.53 -5.53
CA LEU A 60 10.46 12.24 -4.84
C LEU A 60 9.03 11.81 -4.45
N LEU A 61 8.22 12.76 -3.98
CA LEU A 61 6.83 12.51 -3.63
C LEU A 61 6.00 12.12 -4.86
N LEU A 62 6.18 12.80 -6.00
CA LEU A 62 5.53 12.44 -7.26
C LEU A 62 5.91 11.02 -7.71
N HIS A 63 7.18 10.62 -7.58
CA HIS A 63 7.61 9.25 -7.88
C HIS A 63 6.92 8.22 -6.98
N VAL A 64 6.82 8.50 -5.67
CA VAL A 64 6.14 7.61 -4.72
C VAL A 64 4.65 7.49 -5.04
N GLU A 65 3.97 8.59 -5.31
CA GLU A 65 2.54 8.58 -5.63
C GLU A 65 2.25 7.93 -6.99
N TRP A 66 3.13 8.11 -7.98
CA TRP A 66 3.06 7.39 -9.25
C TRP A 66 3.15 5.88 -9.06
N VAL A 67 4.14 5.42 -8.27
CA VAL A 67 4.30 4.00 -7.95
C VAL A 67 3.11 3.48 -7.16
N ARG A 68 2.59 4.25 -6.19
CA ARG A 68 1.40 3.89 -5.41
C ARG A 68 0.21 3.68 -6.34
N ALA A 69 -0.06 4.61 -7.25
CA ALA A 69 -1.16 4.51 -8.20
C ALA A 69 -0.99 3.27 -9.10
N SER A 70 0.20 3.10 -9.71
CA SER A 70 0.50 1.95 -10.55
C SER A 70 0.32 0.61 -9.82
N TYR A 71 0.76 0.50 -8.57
CA TYR A 71 0.59 -0.71 -7.76
C TYR A 71 -0.88 -1.04 -7.46
N HIS A 72 -1.70 -0.02 -7.14
CA HIS A 72 -3.11 -0.25 -6.79
C HIS A 72 -4.00 -0.49 -8.00
N PHE A 73 -3.74 0.19 -9.12
CA PHE A 73 -4.64 0.21 -10.29
C PHE A 73 -4.18 -0.69 -11.45
N CYS A 74 -2.87 -0.84 -11.66
CA CYS A 74 -2.34 -1.55 -12.83
C CYS A 74 -1.75 -2.92 -12.47
N ARG A 75 -1.13 -3.07 -11.30
CA ARG A 75 -0.38 -4.29 -10.97
C ARG A 75 -1.22 -5.33 -10.22
N PRO A 76 -1.52 -6.51 -10.81
CA PRO A 76 -2.19 -7.59 -10.08
C PRO A 76 -1.25 -8.20 -9.04
N HIS A 77 -1.82 -8.65 -7.92
CA HIS A 77 -1.04 -9.20 -6.80
C HIS A 77 -1.28 -10.70 -6.60
N LEU A 78 -0.22 -11.45 -6.33
CA LEU A 78 -0.28 -12.91 -6.17
C LEU A 78 -1.21 -13.35 -5.04
N SER A 79 -1.20 -12.62 -3.91
CA SER A 79 -2.07 -12.91 -2.76
C SER A 79 -3.56 -12.61 -3.00
N LEU A 80 -3.89 -11.88 -4.08
CA LEU A 80 -5.25 -11.55 -4.49
C LEU A 80 -5.72 -12.46 -5.64
N LYS A 81 -5.25 -13.71 -5.61
CA LYS A 81 -5.66 -14.76 -6.53
C LYS A 81 -7.12 -15.13 -6.25
N HIS A 82 -7.90 -15.28 -7.32
CA HIS A 82 -9.27 -15.80 -7.26
C HIS A 82 -9.52 -16.73 -8.44
N THR A 83 -10.50 -17.59 -8.28
CA THR A 83 -10.95 -18.51 -9.33
C THR A 83 -12.14 -17.88 -10.04
N ASP A 84 -12.04 -17.78 -11.36
CA ASP A 84 -13.12 -17.31 -12.23
C ASP A 84 -14.23 -18.37 -12.35
N SER A 85 -15.40 -18.01 -12.87
CA SER A 85 -16.52 -18.93 -13.10
C SER A 85 -16.14 -20.13 -13.99
N LEU A 86 -15.12 -19.96 -14.84
CA LEU A 86 -14.55 -20.99 -15.71
C LEU A 86 -13.47 -21.85 -15.02
N GLY A 87 -13.31 -21.76 -13.70
CA GLY A 87 -12.31 -22.52 -12.94
C GLY A 87 -10.86 -22.03 -13.12
N ARG A 88 -10.65 -20.89 -13.80
CA ARG A 88 -9.32 -20.37 -14.10
C ARG A 88 -8.80 -19.49 -12.98
N ASN A 89 -7.53 -19.66 -12.64
CA ASN A 89 -6.84 -18.83 -11.67
C ASN A 89 -6.51 -17.44 -12.27
N ARG A 90 -7.03 -16.39 -11.66
CA ARG A 90 -6.81 -14.98 -12.04
C ARG A 90 -6.32 -14.18 -10.83
N TYR A 91 -5.67 -13.05 -11.09
CA TYR A 91 -5.14 -12.17 -10.06
C TYR A 91 -5.84 -10.81 -10.11
N LYS A 92 -6.23 -10.26 -8.96
CA LYS A 92 -6.80 -8.92 -8.85
C LYS A 92 -5.73 -7.90 -8.51
N THR A 93 -5.94 -6.67 -8.94
CA THR A 93 -5.22 -5.52 -8.38
C THR A 93 -5.79 -5.17 -7.00
N PRO A 94 -5.01 -4.51 -6.12
CA PRO A 94 -5.51 -4.06 -4.83
C PRO A 94 -6.79 -3.22 -4.91
N ALA A 95 -6.91 -2.31 -5.89
CA ALA A 95 -8.11 -1.48 -6.03
C ALA A 95 -9.35 -2.28 -6.47
N VAL A 96 -9.20 -3.36 -7.24
CA VAL A 96 -10.33 -4.26 -7.56
C VAL A 96 -10.73 -5.09 -6.35
N ALA A 97 -9.76 -5.59 -5.59
CA ALA A 97 -10.06 -6.36 -4.38
C ALA A 97 -10.73 -5.48 -3.29
N ALA A 98 -10.37 -4.21 -3.21
CA ALA A 98 -11.00 -3.23 -2.33
C ALA A 98 -12.37 -2.72 -2.83
N GLY A 99 -12.84 -3.14 -4.00
CA GLY A 99 -14.12 -2.71 -4.56
C GLY A 99 -14.14 -1.26 -5.09
N VAL A 100 -12.99 -0.59 -5.15
CA VAL A 100 -12.86 0.78 -5.68
C VAL A 100 -13.07 0.81 -7.19
N MET A 101 -12.76 -0.29 -7.89
CA MET A 101 -12.99 -0.41 -9.32
C MET A 101 -13.38 -1.83 -9.75
N LYS A 102 -13.99 -1.95 -10.93
CA LYS A 102 -14.48 -3.24 -11.48
C LYS A 102 -13.41 -3.99 -12.30
N LYS A 103 -12.51 -3.26 -12.96
CA LYS A 103 -11.47 -3.82 -13.84
C LYS A 103 -10.16 -3.04 -13.66
N ARG A 104 -9.04 -3.74 -13.83
CA ARG A 104 -7.69 -3.15 -13.93
C ARG A 104 -7.63 -2.10 -15.05
N LEU A 105 -6.82 -1.06 -14.83
CA LEU A 105 -6.37 -0.15 -15.89
C LEU A 105 -5.31 -0.87 -16.75
N GLU A 106 -5.63 -1.07 -18.03
CA GLU A 106 -4.76 -1.72 -19.04
C GLU A 106 -4.00 -0.66 -19.85
#